data_AF-A0A660TRT5-F1
#
_entry.id   AF-A0A660TRT5-F1
#
_cell.length_a   1.000
_cell.length_b   1.000
_cell.length_c   1.000
_cell.angle_alpha   90.00
_cell.angle_beta   90.00
_cell.angle_gamma   90.00
#
_symmetry.space_group_name_H-M   'P 1'
#
loop_
_entity.id
_entity.type
_entity.pdbx_description
1 polymer ?
#
loop_
_entity_poly.entity_id
_entity_poly.type
_entity_poly.pdbx_seq_one_letter_code
_entity_poly.pdbx_strand_id
1 'polypeptide(L)'
;MRKPTIFMFFALIISLFLVQTLKADNVFLKKINVVGNRITKTSYILEKVTLEPGKTYDIDDLMDQMSIIKSDLLQTGLFENLYFDDQLDNNKNLILTIKVKEKNYLFLGPEGEIYYKKSGNPDISVYLEYVNLLGLNNKIKVSFPIYENRGLFINYRSDNQRKLIFESSVELKKLRSDPVITEDYLTTNFYLIYNGLSNFYNLGSGLTYNRYIDSAFILFPFIEFGSLKKPEDKDSWLYSRELIDIGYGENNDLIYGF
;
A
#
# COMPACT_ATOMS: atom_id res chain seq x y z
N MET A 1 58.35 -47.17 -14.51
CA MET A 1 57.58 -46.54 -13.42
C MET A 1 56.20 -46.13 -13.96
N ARG A 2 55.17 -46.91 -13.68
CA ARG A 2 53.76 -46.63 -14.01
C ARG A 2 52.92 -47.29 -12.92
N LYS A 3 52.15 -46.52 -12.14
CA LYS A 3 50.80 -46.85 -11.61
C LYS A 3 50.10 -45.61 -11.00
N PRO A 4 49.50 -44.70 -11.79
CA PRO A 4 48.52 -43.73 -11.29
C PRO A 4 47.05 -44.20 -11.45
N THR A 5 46.81 -45.39 -12.02
CA THR A 5 45.47 -45.84 -12.44
C THR A 5 44.54 -46.26 -11.31
N ILE A 6 45.05 -46.68 -10.14
CA ILE A 6 44.21 -47.16 -9.03
C ILE A 6 43.58 -45.99 -8.25
N PHE A 7 44.26 -44.86 -8.15
CA PHE A 7 43.75 -43.69 -7.43
C PHE A 7 42.61 -42.99 -8.18
N MET A 8 42.66 -42.99 -9.51
CA MET A 8 41.62 -42.40 -10.37
C MET A 8 40.31 -43.20 -10.31
N PHE A 9 40.38 -44.52 -10.15
CA PHE A 9 39.21 -45.40 -10.05
C PHE A 9 38.48 -45.21 -8.70
N PHE A 10 39.22 -45.00 -7.61
CA PHE A 10 38.63 -44.74 -6.29
C PHE A 10 37.94 -43.37 -6.21
N ALA A 11 38.52 -42.34 -6.83
CA ALA A 11 37.88 -41.02 -6.92
C ALA A 11 36.58 -41.07 -7.75
N LEU A 12 36.53 -41.88 -8.81
CA LEU A 12 35.33 -42.06 -9.63
C LEU A 12 34.22 -42.78 -8.85
N ILE A 13 34.54 -43.84 -8.09
CA ILE A 13 33.56 -44.56 -7.28
C ILE A 13 33.02 -43.66 -6.14
N ILE A 14 33.89 -42.86 -5.49
CA ILE A 14 33.44 -41.91 -4.46
C ILE A 14 32.53 -40.83 -5.05
N SER A 15 32.79 -40.34 -6.28
CA SER A 15 31.87 -39.41 -6.95
C SER A 15 30.52 -40.03 -7.33
N LEU A 16 30.48 -41.34 -7.65
CA LEU A 16 29.26 -42.06 -7.98
C LEU A 16 28.37 -42.33 -6.76
N PHE A 17 28.94 -42.37 -5.55
CA PHE A 17 28.18 -42.51 -4.30
C PHE A 17 27.76 -41.17 -3.67
N LEU A 18 28.36 -40.05 -4.07
CA LEU A 18 27.98 -38.70 -3.62
C LEU A 18 26.81 -38.08 -4.39
N VAL A 19 26.39 -38.69 -5.50
CA VAL A 19 25.11 -38.41 -6.16
C VAL A 19 24.03 -39.31 -5.54
N GLN A 20 23.95 -39.35 -4.21
CA GLN A 20 22.69 -39.69 -3.58
C GLN A 20 21.78 -38.51 -3.82
N THR A 21 20.91 -38.69 -4.80
CA THR A 21 19.76 -37.85 -5.10
C THR A 21 19.15 -37.32 -3.81
N LEU A 22 19.35 -36.03 -3.55
CA LEU A 22 18.42 -35.23 -2.76
C LEU A 22 17.06 -35.50 -3.41
N LYS A 23 16.29 -36.42 -2.84
CA LYS A 23 14.90 -36.56 -3.20
C LYS A 23 14.28 -35.23 -2.80
N ALA A 24 13.87 -34.48 -3.82
CA ALA A 24 12.93 -33.38 -3.67
C ALA A 24 11.74 -33.93 -2.86
N ASP A 25 11.74 -33.64 -1.56
CA ASP A 25 10.69 -34.07 -0.64
C ASP A 25 9.48 -33.18 -0.94
N ASN A 26 8.70 -33.62 -1.92
CA ASN A 26 7.50 -32.92 -2.34
C ASN A 26 6.42 -33.00 -1.26
N VAL A 27 5.76 -31.88 -0.97
CA VAL A 27 4.73 -31.77 0.06
C VAL A 27 3.42 -31.28 -0.53
N PHE A 28 2.32 -31.97 -0.24
CA PHE A 28 0.99 -31.56 -0.66
C PHE A 28 0.39 -30.54 0.32
N LEU A 29 0.18 -29.31 -0.13
CA LEU A 29 -0.41 -28.23 0.66
C LEU A 29 -1.93 -28.38 0.67
N LYS A 30 -2.50 -28.84 1.77
CA LYS A 30 -3.95 -29.05 1.91
C LYS A 30 -4.73 -27.78 2.18
N LYS A 31 -4.23 -26.93 3.07
CA LYS A 31 -4.95 -25.74 3.55
C LYS A 31 -3.99 -24.68 4.08
N ILE A 32 -4.41 -23.42 3.92
CA ILE A 32 -3.79 -22.26 4.56
C ILE A 32 -4.78 -21.68 5.57
N ASN A 33 -4.33 -21.50 6.82
CA ASN A 33 -5.08 -20.80 7.87
C ASN A 33 -4.39 -19.47 8.17
N VAL A 34 -5.16 -18.49 8.66
CA VAL A 34 -4.63 -17.21 9.14
C VAL A 34 -5.15 -16.97 10.54
N VAL A 35 -4.27 -16.60 11.46
CA VAL A 35 -4.61 -16.32 12.86
C VAL A 35 -3.86 -15.11 13.39
N GLY A 36 -4.40 -14.47 14.43
CA GLY A 36 -3.80 -13.28 15.05
C GLY A 36 -4.19 -11.95 14.37
N ASN A 37 -4.94 -12.01 13.27
CA ASN A 37 -5.56 -10.86 12.61
C ASN A 37 -6.87 -10.49 13.33
N ARG A 38 -6.86 -9.45 14.18
CA ARG A 38 -8.04 -9.03 14.93
C ARG A 38 -8.93 -8.09 14.11
N ILE A 39 -8.30 -7.22 13.33
CA ILE A 39 -8.98 -6.19 12.52
C ILE A 39 -8.83 -6.50 11.03
N THR A 40 -7.64 -6.88 10.59
CA THR A 40 -7.37 -7.19 9.17
C THR A 40 -8.17 -8.40 8.74
N LYS A 41 -8.86 -8.31 7.61
CA LYS A 41 -9.64 -9.42 7.08
C LYS A 41 -8.72 -10.54 6.61
N THR A 42 -9.10 -11.78 6.91
CA THR A 42 -8.39 -12.97 6.40
C THR A 42 -8.32 -12.97 4.88
N SER A 43 -9.37 -12.52 4.18
CA SER A 43 -9.38 -12.40 2.71
C SER A 43 -8.28 -11.49 2.20
N TYR A 44 -8.04 -10.35 2.85
CA TYR A 44 -6.98 -9.41 2.47
C TYR A 44 -5.59 -10.05 2.58
N ILE A 45 -5.34 -10.82 3.64
CA ILE A 45 -4.08 -11.53 3.83
C ILE A 45 -3.92 -12.62 2.77
N LEU A 46 -4.96 -13.42 2.53
CA LEU A 46 -4.94 -14.50 1.55
C LEU A 46 -4.78 -13.99 0.10
N GLU A 47 -5.26 -12.79 -0.22
CA GLU A 47 -5.03 -12.16 -1.54
C GLU A 47 -3.54 -11.86 -1.82
N LYS A 48 -2.71 -11.81 -0.78
CA LYS A 48 -1.25 -11.64 -0.89
C LYS A 48 -0.48 -12.96 -0.82
N VAL A 49 -1.16 -14.06 -0.55
CA VAL A 49 -0.56 -15.40 -0.48
C VAL A 49 -0.51 -15.99 -1.89
N THR A 50 0.69 -16.26 -2.40
CA THR A 50 0.89 -16.89 -3.72
C THR A 50 0.70 -18.40 -3.71
N LEU A 51 0.73 -19.01 -2.52
CA LEU A 51 0.51 -20.44 -2.32
C LEU A 51 -0.97 -20.79 -2.49
N GLU A 52 -1.24 -21.86 -3.23
CA GLU A 52 -2.59 -22.34 -3.51
C GLU A 52 -2.83 -23.69 -2.82
N PRO A 53 -3.85 -23.79 -1.95
CA PRO A 53 -4.28 -25.07 -1.41
C PRO A 53 -4.64 -26.06 -2.53
N GLY A 54 -4.26 -27.33 -2.37
CA GLY A 54 -4.48 -28.40 -3.34
C GLY A 54 -3.30 -28.63 -4.29
N LYS A 55 -2.21 -27.87 -4.17
CA LYS A 55 -0.98 -28.06 -4.96
C LYS A 55 0.12 -28.77 -4.17
N THR A 56 0.99 -29.45 -4.91
CA THR A 56 2.23 -30.03 -4.39
C THR A 56 3.37 -29.06 -4.64
N TYR A 57 4.22 -28.86 -3.64
CA TYR A 57 5.37 -27.98 -3.70
C TYR A 57 6.64 -28.75 -3.37
N ASP A 58 7.74 -28.37 -4.02
CA ASP A 58 9.07 -28.66 -3.50
C ASP A 58 9.29 -27.83 -2.22
N ILE A 59 10.04 -28.36 -1.25
CA ILE A 59 10.25 -27.67 0.05
C ILE A 59 11.01 -26.35 -0.15
N ASP A 60 12.00 -26.32 -1.04
CA ASP A 60 12.80 -25.11 -1.27
C ASP A 60 11.92 -24.03 -1.88
N ASP A 61 11.12 -24.38 -2.91
CA ASP A 61 10.14 -23.48 -3.53
C ASP A 61 9.09 -22.98 -2.52
N LEU A 62 8.62 -23.85 -1.62
CA LEU A 62 7.66 -23.49 -0.57
C LEU A 62 8.28 -22.47 0.39
N MET A 63 9.52 -22.67 0.82
CA MET A 63 10.24 -21.75 1.71
C MET A 63 10.47 -20.39 1.06
N ASP A 64 10.85 -20.36 -0.22
CA ASP A 64 11.03 -19.14 -0.98
C ASP A 64 9.72 -18.35 -1.10
N GLN A 65 8.62 -19.04 -1.43
CA GLN A 65 7.29 -18.39 -1.47
C GLN A 65 6.85 -17.87 -0.11
N MET A 66 7.09 -18.61 0.98
CA MET A 66 6.81 -18.15 2.34
C MET A 66 7.60 -16.88 2.68
N SER A 67 8.86 -16.80 2.25
CA SER A 67 9.71 -15.62 2.42
C SER A 67 9.14 -14.40 1.68
N ILE A 68 8.73 -14.58 0.43
CA ILE A 68 8.10 -13.52 -0.39
C ILE A 68 6.79 -13.05 0.26
N ILE A 69 5.91 -13.97 0.64
CA ILE A 69 4.63 -13.67 1.31
C ILE A 69 4.88 -12.87 2.60
N LYS A 70 5.89 -13.25 3.39
CA LYS A 70 6.26 -12.53 4.61
C LYS A 70 6.69 -11.11 4.28
N SER A 71 7.58 -10.92 3.30
CA SER A 71 8.04 -9.60 2.86
C SER A 71 6.86 -8.74 2.42
N ASP A 72 6.01 -9.24 1.53
CA ASP A 72 4.86 -8.52 0.99
C ASP A 72 3.87 -8.09 2.08
N LEU A 73 3.56 -8.99 3.02
CA LEU A 73 2.67 -8.68 4.13
C LEU A 73 3.30 -7.65 5.09
N LEU A 74 4.60 -7.73 5.39
CA LEU A 74 5.27 -6.75 6.23
C LEU A 74 5.37 -5.37 5.56
N GLN A 75 5.59 -5.33 4.25
CA GLN A 75 5.62 -4.09 3.45
C GLN A 75 4.27 -3.36 3.42
N THR A 76 3.14 -4.03 3.70
CA THR A 76 1.86 -3.33 3.91
C THR A 76 1.91 -2.35 5.08
N GLY A 77 2.83 -2.57 6.03
CA GLY A 77 2.94 -1.79 7.26
C GLY A 77 1.91 -2.17 8.33
N LEU A 78 1.00 -3.12 8.07
CA LEU A 78 -0.08 -3.51 8.98
C LEU A 78 0.33 -4.43 10.13
N PHE A 79 1.42 -5.17 9.95
CA PHE A 79 1.87 -6.20 10.88
C PHE A 79 3.23 -5.82 11.46
N GLU A 80 3.39 -6.01 12.77
CA GLU A 80 4.67 -5.89 13.47
C GLU A 80 5.54 -7.10 13.19
N ASN A 81 4.92 -8.29 13.13
CA ASN A 81 5.63 -9.54 12.88
C ASN A 81 4.71 -10.59 12.24
N LEU A 82 5.33 -11.57 11.59
CA LEU A 82 4.68 -12.68 10.91
C LEU A 82 5.50 -13.96 11.07
N TYR A 83 4.81 -15.04 11.40
CA TYR A 83 5.37 -16.38 11.53
C TYR A 83 4.52 -17.38 10.75
N PHE A 84 5.17 -18.42 10.26
CA PHE A 84 4.49 -19.58 9.71
C PHE A 84 4.63 -20.75 10.68
N ASP A 85 3.56 -21.50 10.82
CA ASP A 85 3.50 -22.75 11.56
C ASP A 85 3.02 -23.83 10.60
N ASP A 86 3.82 -24.86 10.43
CA ASP A 86 3.57 -26.00 9.57
C ASP A 86 3.14 -27.21 10.40
N GLN A 87 2.02 -27.81 10.01
CA GLN A 87 1.52 -29.01 10.66
C GLN A 87 1.17 -30.04 9.58
N LEU A 88 1.57 -31.30 9.81
CA LEU A 88 1.16 -32.41 8.96
C LEU A 88 -0.13 -33.02 9.52
N ASP A 89 -1.10 -33.26 8.64
CA ASP A 89 -2.29 -34.03 9.01
C ASP A 89 -1.99 -35.55 9.04
N ASN A 90 -2.99 -36.35 9.42
CA ASN A 90 -2.86 -37.82 9.50
C ASN A 90 -2.42 -38.47 8.16
N ASN A 91 -2.66 -37.80 7.04
CA ASN A 91 -2.32 -38.25 5.69
C ASN A 91 -0.99 -37.65 5.21
N LYS A 92 -0.21 -37.02 6.09
CA LYS A 92 1.04 -36.30 5.78
C LYS A 92 0.86 -35.12 4.82
N ASN A 93 -0.33 -34.55 4.74
CA ASN A 93 -0.55 -33.31 4.00
C ASN A 93 -0.21 -32.11 4.88
N LEU A 94 0.39 -31.10 4.28
CA LEU A 94 0.75 -29.86 4.95
C LEU A 94 -0.46 -28.96 5.16
N ILE A 95 -0.63 -28.50 6.38
CA ILE A 95 -1.51 -27.41 6.78
C ILE A 95 -0.60 -26.27 7.23
N LEU A 96 -0.62 -25.18 6.47
CA LEU A 96 0.17 -23.98 6.76
C LEU A 96 -0.69 -22.99 7.55
N THR A 97 -0.20 -22.51 8.68
CA THR A 97 -0.87 -21.48 9.48
C THR A 97 -0.02 -20.21 9.51
N ILE A 98 -0.55 -19.13 8.93
CA ILE A 98 0.03 -17.81 8.95
C ILE A 98 -0.38 -17.12 10.26
N LYS A 99 0.56 -16.94 11.17
CA LYS A 99 0.36 -16.25 12.45
C LYS A 99 0.85 -14.80 12.31
N VAL A 100 -0.06 -13.85 12.43
CA VAL A 100 0.26 -12.41 12.32
C VAL A 100 0.13 -11.71 13.66
N LYS A 101 0.96 -10.68 13.87
CA LYS A 101 0.82 -9.73 14.97
C LYS A 101 0.54 -8.34 14.38
N GLU A 102 -0.68 -7.86 14.53
CA GLU A 102 -1.08 -6.53 14.04
C GLU A 102 -0.42 -5.40 14.84
N LYS A 103 -0.10 -4.29 14.15
CA LYS A 103 0.34 -3.06 14.81
C LYS A 103 -0.84 -2.33 15.46
N ASN A 104 -0.52 -1.34 16.30
CA ASN A 104 -1.50 -0.31 16.64
C ASN A 104 -1.81 0.51 15.38
N TYR A 105 -3.08 0.84 15.18
CA TYR A 105 -3.57 1.51 13.99
C TYR A 105 -3.99 2.96 14.24
N LEU A 106 -4.02 3.41 15.49
CA LEU A 106 -4.31 4.79 15.82
C LEU A 106 -3.01 5.57 16.02
N PHE A 107 -2.83 6.61 15.22
CA PHE A 107 -1.69 7.52 15.27
C PHE A 107 -2.19 8.94 15.53
N LEU A 108 -1.46 9.65 16.39
CA LEU A 108 -1.69 11.05 16.71
C LEU A 108 -0.34 11.74 16.69
N GLY A 109 -0.22 12.86 15.99
CA GLY A 109 1.03 13.60 15.97
C GLY A 109 0.95 14.93 15.25
N PRO A 110 1.99 15.76 15.38
CA PRO A 110 2.16 16.91 14.52
C PRO A 110 2.63 16.46 13.12
N GLU A 111 2.30 17.26 12.11
CA GLU A 111 2.84 17.17 10.76
C GLU A 111 3.03 18.55 10.15
N GLY A 112 3.79 18.61 9.06
CA GLY A 112 3.94 19.82 8.26
C GLY A 112 5.39 20.30 8.14
N GLU A 113 5.55 21.51 7.61
CA GLU A 113 6.83 22.06 7.20
C GLU A 113 7.13 23.39 7.92
N ILE A 114 8.36 23.50 8.42
CA ILE A 114 8.89 24.73 9.01
C ILE A 114 9.76 25.42 7.97
N TYR A 115 9.26 26.50 7.39
CA TYR A 115 10.01 27.31 6.44
C TYR A 115 10.96 28.26 7.17
N TYR A 116 12.26 28.18 6.85
CA TYR A 116 13.29 29.03 7.48
C TYR A 116 13.40 30.44 6.84
N LYS A 117 12.57 30.77 5.83
CA LYS A 117 12.60 32.07 5.12
C LYS A 117 11.52 33.03 5.61
N LYS A 118 11.90 34.32 5.64
CA LYS A 118 11.35 35.45 6.41
C LYS A 118 9.88 35.88 6.17
N SER A 119 9.09 35.16 5.38
CA SER A 119 7.73 35.61 5.03
C SER A 119 6.66 34.51 4.95
N GLY A 120 7.02 33.24 5.21
CA GLY A 120 6.04 32.15 5.24
C GLY A 120 5.61 31.85 6.68
N ASN A 121 4.31 31.82 6.95
CA ASN A 121 3.82 31.21 8.17
C ASN A 121 4.10 29.71 8.13
N PRO A 122 4.56 29.09 9.23
CA PRO A 122 4.82 27.66 9.27
C PRO A 122 3.52 26.90 9.00
N ASP A 123 3.59 25.89 8.14
CA ASP A 123 2.45 25.02 7.87
C ASP A 123 2.56 23.82 8.81
N ILE A 124 2.03 23.96 10.02
CA ILE A 124 2.03 22.90 11.03
C ILE A 124 0.59 22.52 11.33
N SER A 125 0.30 21.23 11.30
CA SER A 125 -0.99 20.64 11.67
C SER A 125 -0.82 19.59 12.76
N VAL A 126 -1.88 19.34 13.53
CA VAL A 126 -2.02 18.12 14.33
C VAL A 126 -2.95 17.19 13.58
N TYR A 127 -2.61 15.91 13.50
CA TYR A 127 -3.45 14.92 12.85
C TYR A 127 -3.79 13.74 13.76
N LEU A 128 -4.95 13.14 13.50
CA LEU A 128 -5.37 11.83 13.99
C LEU A 128 -5.54 10.92 12.79
N GLU A 129 -4.79 9.84 12.71
CA GLU A 129 -4.87 8.84 11.63
C GLU A 129 -5.29 7.48 12.20
N TYR A 130 -6.30 6.86 11.57
CA TYR A 130 -6.65 5.46 11.81
C TYR A 130 -6.37 4.65 10.55
N VAL A 131 -5.46 3.69 10.67
CA VAL A 131 -5.07 2.77 9.60
C VAL A 131 -5.90 1.49 9.66
N ASN A 132 -6.17 0.87 8.52
CA ASN A 132 -6.89 -0.39 8.40
C ASN A 132 -8.31 -0.38 9.00
N LEU A 133 -9.04 0.73 8.90
CA LEU A 133 -10.36 0.91 9.53
C LEU A 133 -11.37 -0.19 9.16
N LEU A 134 -11.34 -0.68 7.92
CA LEU A 134 -12.25 -1.73 7.41
C LEU A 134 -11.57 -3.11 7.30
N GLY A 135 -10.34 -3.24 7.80
CA GLY A 135 -9.53 -4.46 7.68
C GLY A 135 -8.97 -4.72 6.28
N LEU A 136 -8.89 -3.68 5.43
CA LEU A 136 -8.52 -3.74 4.02
C LEU A 136 -7.40 -2.73 3.66
N ASN A 137 -6.51 -2.41 4.61
CA ASN A 137 -5.44 -1.41 4.47
C ASN A 137 -5.90 0.01 4.09
N ASN A 138 -7.15 0.35 4.42
CA ASN A 138 -7.70 1.68 4.20
C ASN A 138 -7.33 2.61 5.36
N LYS A 139 -7.13 3.90 5.08
CA LYS A 139 -6.72 4.90 6.06
C LYS A 139 -7.74 6.03 6.11
N ILE A 140 -8.02 6.52 7.31
CA ILE A 140 -8.69 7.80 7.51
C ILE A 140 -7.77 8.70 8.33
N LYS A 141 -7.60 9.94 7.90
CA LYS A 141 -6.76 10.93 8.55
C LYS A 141 -7.53 12.22 8.69
N VAL A 142 -7.58 12.73 9.91
CA VAL A 142 -8.17 14.02 10.24
C VAL A 142 -7.04 14.96 10.66
N SER A 143 -6.87 16.08 9.96
CA SER A 143 -5.82 17.07 10.25
C SER A 143 -6.43 18.43 10.58
N PHE A 144 -5.78 19.12 11.53
CA PHE A 144 -6.15 20.43 12.05
C PHE A 144 -4.91 21.34 12.01
N PRO A 145 -4.86 22.36 11.13
CA PRO A 145 -3.78 23.32 11.10
C PRO A 145 -3.71 24.15 12.38
N ILE A 146 -2.52 24.22 12.97
CA ILE A 146 -2.25 24.99 14.21
C ILE A 146 -2.20 26.49 13.89
N TYR A 147 -1.63 26.83 12.73
CA TYR A 147 -1.48 28.22 12.29
C TYR A 147 -2.58 28.56 11.27
N GLU A 148 -3.17 29.74 11.44
CA GLU A 148 -4.19 30.35 10.56
C GLU A 148 -5.62 29.76 10.58
N ASN A 149 -5.98 28.85 11.50
CA ASN A 149 -7.33 28.24 11.59
C ASN A 149 -7.94 27.94 10.20
N ARG A 150 -7.13 27.29 9.36
CA ARG A 150 -7.49 27.01 7.96
C ARG A 150 -8.55 25.94 7.85
N GLY A 151 -9.02 25.35 8.95
CA GLY A 151 -10.16 24.45 8.95
C GLY A 151 -9.93 23.04 9.47
N LEU A 152 -10.83 22.15 9.07
CA LEU A 152 -10.79 20.71 9.32
C LEU A 152 -10.60 19.96 8.00
N PHE A 153 -9.64 19.04 7.97
CA PHE A 153 -9.31 18.24 6.79
C PHE A 153 -9.53 16.78 7.11
N ILE A 154 -10.40 16.11 6.36
CA ILE A 154 -10.68 14.68 6.52
C ILE A 154 -10.29 14.00 5.22
N ASN A 155 -9.32 13.10 5.27
CA ASN A 155 -8.83 12.35 4.13
C ASN A 155 -9.12 10.87 4.37
N TYR A 156 -9.71 10.21 3.38
CA TYR A 156 -9.91 8.76 3.35
C TYR A 156 -9.20 8.19 2.13
N ARG A 157 -8.50 7.07 2.31
CA ARG A 157 -7.82 6.34 1.25
C ARG A 157 -8.08 4.86 1.42
N SER A 158 -8.44 4.19 0.33
CA SER A 158 -8.69 2.76 0.30
C SER A 158 -7.84 2.11 -0.78
N ASP A 159 -6.99 1.16 -0.38
CA ASP A 159 -6.13 0.38 -1.27
C ASP A 159 -6.68 -1.06 -1.38
N ASN A 160 -7.96 -1.14 -1.71
CA ASN A 160 -8.77 -2.36 -1.54
C ASN A 160 -8.60 -3.37 -2.69
N GLN A 161 -8.04 -2.95 -3.82
CA GLN A 161 -7.79 -3.84 -4.95
C GLN A 161 -6.41 -3.53 -5.53
N ARG A 162 -5.65 -4.56 -5.91
CA ARG A 162 -4.24 -4.48 -6.35
C ARG A 162 -3.91 -3.33 -7.33
N LYS A 163 -4.90 -2.84 -8.08
CA LYS A 163 -4.73 -1.78 -9.07
C LYS A 163 -5.71 -0.62 -8.89
N LEU A 164 -6.66 -0.65 -7.95
CA LEU A 164 -7.67 0.40 -7.82
C LEU A 164 -7.57 1.04 -6.43
N ILE A 165 -7.25 2.32 -6.41
CA ILE A 165 -7.22 3.15 -5.21
C ILE A 165 -8.40 4.10 -5.26
N PHE A 166 -9.11 4.20 -4.15
CA PHE A 166 -10.11 5.23 -3.95
C PHE A 166 -9.60 6.21 -2.89
N GLU A 167 -9.62 7.50 -3.21
CA GLU A 167 -9.30 8.56 -2.26
C GLU A 167 -10.49 9.52 -2.18
N SER A 168 -10.77 10.05 -1.00
CA SER A 168 -11.72 11.13 -0.85
C SER A 168 -11.23 12.09 0.22
N SER A 169 -11.36 13.40 -0.02
CA SER A 169 -11.08 14.42 0.98
C SER A 169 -12.27 15.33 1.18
N VAL A 170 -12.47 15.76 2.43
CA VAL A 170 -13.42 16.78 2.82
C VAL A 170 -12.64 17.86 3.56
N GLU A 171 -12.74 19.08 3.09
CA GLU A 171 -12.04 20.24 3.62
C GLU A 171 -13.07 21.29 4.01
N LEU A 172 -13.11 21.61 5.31
CA LEU A 172 -13.98 22.63 5.89
C LEU A 172 -13.10 23.81 6.30
N LYS A 173 -12.93 24.81 5.45
CA LYS A 173 -11.99 25.92 5.70
C LYS A 173 -12.71 27.21 6.07
N LYS A 174 -12.01 28.04 6.84
CA LYS A 174 -12.29 29.48 6.94
C LYS A 174 -11.11 30.21 6.32
N LEU A 175 -11.28 30.80 5.14
CA LEU A 175 -10.26 31.68 4.59
C LEU A 175 -10.60 33.12 4.96
N ARG A 176 -9.56 33.83 5.38
CA ARG A 176 -9.63 35.26 5.66
C ARG A 176 -8.98 35.97 4.49
N SER A 177 -9.78 36.37 3.52
CA SER A 177 -9.34 37.12 2.34
C SER A 177 -9.00 38.58 2.69
N ASP A 178 -9.63 39.13 3.74
CA ASP A 178 -9.42 40.48 4.29
C ASP A 178 -9.56 40.44 5.82
N PRO A 179 -8.86 41.30 6.62
CA PRO A 179 -9.13 41.43 8.05
C PRO A 179 -10.62 41.57 8.44
N VAL A 180 -11.49 42.05 7.56
CA VAL A 180 -12.93 42.25 7.81
C VAL A 180 -13.80 41.10 7.29
N ILE A 181 -13.35 40.34 6.29
CA ILE A 181 -14.17 39.33 5.60
C ILE A 181 -13.61 37.93 5.88
N THR A 182 -14.43 37.11 6.53
CA THR A 182 -14.20 35.67 6.69
C THR A 182 -15.22 34.90 5.86
N GLU A 183 -14.72 34.03 5.01
CA GLU A 183 -15.53 33.19 4.13
C GLU A 183 -15.40 31.72 4.56
N ASP A 184 -16.54 31.03 4.61
CA ASP A 184 -16.61 29.59 4.87
C ASP A 184 -16.51 28.81 3.56
N TYR A 185 -15.67 27.79 3.53
CA TYR A 185 -15.45 26.93 2.36
C TYR A 185 -15.74 25.49 2.73
N LEU A 186 -16.48 24.82 1.86
CA LEU A 186 -16.59 23.37 1.84
C LEU A 186 -16.07 22.88 0.51
N THR A 187 -15.01 22.07 0.56
CA THR A 187 -14.50 21.36 -0.61
C THR A 187 -14.60 19.86 -0.35
N THR A 188 -15.23 19.12 -1.25
CA THR A 188 -15.23 17.66 -1.21
C THR A 188 -14.63 17.13 -2.50
N ASN A 189 -13.59 16.30 -2.38
CA ASN A 189 -12.91 15.69 -3.49
C ASN A 189 -13.08 14.17 -3.43
N PHE A 190 -13.34 13.55 -4.56
CA PHE A 190 -13.36 12.10 -4.72
C PHE A 190 -12.44 11.74 -5.87
N TYR A 191 -11.59 10.75 -5.69
CA TYR A 191 -10.64 10.30 -6.69
C TYR A 191 -10.75 8.77 -6.84
N LEU A 192 -10.79 8.33 -8.09
CA LEU A 192 -10.61 6.93 -8.43
C LEU A 192 -9.33 6.81 -9.24
N ILE A 193 -8.39 5.99 -8.78
CA ILE A 193 -7.06 5.85 -9.38
C ILE A 193 -6.84 4.39 -9.75
N TYR A 194 -6.45 4.14 -10.99
CA TYR A 194 -6.04 2.86 -11.53
C TYR A 194 -4.52 2.78 -11.70
N ASN A 195 -3.85 2.02 -10.84
CA ASN A 195 -2.40 1.78 -10.81
C ASN A 195 -1.97 0.55 -11.62
N GLY A 196 -2.67 0.27 -12.71
CA GLY A 196 -2.53 -1.00 -13.43
C GLY A 196 -1.85 -0.93 -14.79
N LEU A 197 -1.49 0.26 -15.27
CA LEU A 197 -0.87 0.46 -16.59
C LEU A 197 0.62 0.10 -16.59
N SER A 198 1.37 0.63 -15.62
CA SER A 198 2.78 0.28 -15.37
C SER A 198 3.17 0.73 -13.96
N ASN A 199 4.39 0.42 -13.53
CA ASN A 199 4.94 0.91 -12.26
C ASN A 199 5.08 2.44 -12.18
N PHE A 200 4.89 3.17 -13.29
CA PHE A 200 5.09 4.61 -13.39
C PHE A 200 3.89 5.37 -13.97
N TYR A 201 2.79 4.70 -14.29
CA TYR A 201 1.62 5.35 -14.89
C TYR A 201 0.36 4.95 -14.14
N ASN A 202 -0.33 5.96 -13.60
CA ASN A 202 -1.67 5.78 -13.05
C ASN A 202 -2.65 6.62 -13.88
N LEU A 203 -3.85 6.08 -14.07
CA LEU A 203 -4.97 6.84 -14.61
C LEU A 203 -5.94 7.12 -13.49
N GLY A 204 -6.48 8.33 -13.42
CA GLY A 204 -7.55 8.59 -12.49
C GLY A 204 -8.56 9.57 -13.02
N SER A 205 -9.65 9.69 -12.27
CA SER A 205 -10.56 10.80 -12.38
C SER A 205 -10.89 11.27 -10.99
N GLY A 206 -11.11 12.58 -10.87
CA GLY A 206 -11.65 13.14 -9.65
C GLY A 206 -12.87 14.01 -9.89
N LEU A 207 -13.66 14.13 -8.83
CA LEU A 207 -14.81 15.02 -8.74
C LEU A 207 -14.60 15.92 -7.54
N THR A 208 -14.58 17.22 -7.78
CA THR A 208 -14.53 18.25 -6.75
C THR A 208 -15.86 18.99 -6.74
N TYR A 209 -16.45 19.10 -5.55
CA TYR A 209 -17.47 20.09 -5.27
C TYR A 209 -16.87 21.16 -4.38
N ASN A 210 -16.98 22.42 -4.80
CA ASN A 210 -16.52 23.55 -4.03
C ASN A 210 -17.67 24.52 -3.83
N ARG A 211 -17.99 24.82 -2.57
CA ARG A 211 -18.96 25.85 -2.22
C ARG A 211 -18.19 27.10 -1.83
N TYR A 212 -17.86 27.93 -2.81
CA TYR A 212 -17.24 29.24 -2.61
C TYR A 212 -17.89 30.29 -3.49
N ILE A 213 -18.76 31.12 -2.90
CA ILE A 213 -19.55 32.21 -3.52
C ILE A 213 -20.50 31.72 -4.63
N ASP A 214 -20.03 30.87 -5.55
CA ASP A 214 -20.78 30.06 -6.49
C ASP A 214 -20.44 28.57 -6.28
N SER A 215 -21.46 27.73 -6.13
CA SER A 215 -21.29 26.28 -6.04
C SER A 215 -20.79 25.74 -7.38
N ALA A 216 -19.61 25.12 -7.41
CA ALA A 216 -19.05 24.54 -8.62
C ALA A 216 -18.85 23.02 -8.47
N PHE A 217 -19.19 22.28 -9.53
CA PHE A 217 -18.79 20.89 -9.71
C PHE A 217 -17.73 20.81 -10.80
N ILE A 218 -16.59 20.24 -10.47
CA ILE A 218 -15.44 20.10 -11.37
C ILE A 218 -15.10 18.62 -11.48
N LEU A 219 -15.20 18.08 -12.68
CA LEU A 219 -14.68 16.76 -13.03
C LEU A 219 -13.30 16.95 -13.66
N PHE A 220 -12.31 16.22 -13.19
CA PHE A 220 -10.97 16.29 -13.74
C PHE A 220 -10.40 14.89 -13.95
N PRO A 221 -10.42 14.36 -15.18
CA PRO A 221 -9.58 13.22 -15.51
C PRO A 221 -8.11 13.63 -15.36
N PHE A 222 -7.28 12.68 -14.92
CA PHE A 222 -5.85 12.92 -14.76
C PHE A 222 -5.01 11.71 -15.10
N ILE A 223 -3.78 11.99 -15.50
CA ILE A 223 -2.73 11.00 -15.69
C ILE A 223 -1.61 11.32 -14.71
N GLU A 224 -1.20 10.33 -13.93
CA GLU A 224 -0.05 10.45 -13.04
C GLU A 224 1.17 9.77 -13.67
N PHE A 225 2.29 10.49 -13.60
CA PHE A 225 3.59 10.04 -14.05
C PHE A 225 4.50 9.88 -12.84
N GLY A 226 5.08 8.69 -12.68
CA GLY A 226 5.97 8.36 -11.57
C GLY A 226 5.28 7.66 -10.41
N SER A 227 5.91 7.71 -9.23
CA SER A 227 5.43 7.02 -8.03
C SER A 227 5.24 8.02 -6.89
N LEU A 228 4.09 7.95 -6.22
CA LEU A 228 3.82 8.70 -4.99
C LEU A 228 4.79 8.30 -3.85
N LYS A 229 5.31 7.06 -3.89
CA LYS A 229 6.30 6.57 -2.93
C LYS A 229 7.69 6.64 -3.55
N LYS A 230 8.62 7.28 -2.85
CA LYS A 230 10.05 7.21 -3.17
C LYS A 230 10.49 5.73 -3.21
N PRO A 231 11.08 5.25 -4.32
CA PRO A 231 11.71 3.93 -4.35
C PRO A 231 12.90 3.90 -3.38
N GLU A 232 13.05 2.81 -2.63
CA GLU A 232 14.11 2.69 -1.59
C GLU A 232 15.52 2.90 -2.15
N ASP A 233 15.75 2.50 -3.41
CA ASP A 233 17.08 2.53 -4.05
C ASP A 233 17.37 3.80 -4.88
N LYS A 234 16.56 4.85 -4.75
CA LYS A 234 16.65 6.04 -5.62
C LYS A 234 16.82 7.31 -4.79
N ASP A 235 17.90 8.06 -5.02
CA ASP A 235 18.11 9.34 -4.35
C ASP A 235 17.05 10.39 -4.73
N SER A 236 16.58 10.34 -5.97
CA SER A 236 15.52 11.20 -6.52
C SER A 236 14.44 10.37 -7.20
N TRP A 237 13.20 10.86 -7.15
CA TRP A 237 12.07 10.31 -7.89
C TRP A 237 11.23 11.45 -8.45
N LEU A 238 10.59 11.20 -9.58
CA LEU A 238 9.67 12.15 -10.20
C LEU A 238 8.25 11.73 -9.87
N TYR A 239 7.41 12.72 -9.58
CA TYR A 239 5.97 12.60 -9.57
C TYR A 239 5.40 13.83 -10.27
N SER A 240 4.59 13.61 -11.31
CA SER A 240 3.79 14.67 -11.94
C SER A 240 2.35 14.17 -12.08
N ARG A 241 1.40 15.08 -11.95
CA ARG A 241 -0.03 14.83 -12.20
C ARG A 241 -0.51 15.91 -13.15
N GLU A 242 -0.91 15.50 -14.35
CA GLU A 242 -1.52 16.39 -15.33
C GLU A 242 -3.04 16.33 -15.15
N LEU A 243 -3.66 17.48 -14.90
CA LEU A 243 -5.10 17.63 -14.67
C LEU A 243 -5.70 18.32 -15.89
N ILE A 244 -6.89 17.86 -16.31
CA ILE A 244 -7.73 18.63 -17.23
C ILE A 244 -9.01 18.92 -16.47
N ASP A 245 -9.20 20.17 -16.06
CA ASP A 245 -10.37 20.57 -15.29
C ASP A 245 -11.51 20.86 -16.26
N ILE A 246 -12.66 20.21 -16.07
CA ILE A 246 -13.90 20.48 -16.80
C ILE A 246 -15.04 20.51 -15.79
N GLY A 247 -15.71 21.65 -15.66
CA GLY A 247 -16.75 21.83 -14.66
C GLY A 247 -17.82 22.82 -15.06
N TYR A 248 -18.83 22.94 -14.18
CA TYR A 248 -19.88 23.93 -14.30
C TYR A 248 -20.01 24.70 -12.99
N GLY A 249 -20.08 26.03 -13.09
CA GLY A 249 -20.44 26.90 -11.99
C GLY A 249 -21.96 26.91 -11.74
N GLU A 250 -22.38 27.60 -10.68
CA GLU A 250 -23.79 27.71 -10.27
C GLU A 250 -24.70 28.31 -11.37
N ASN A 251 -24.13 29.19 -12.20
CA ASN A 251 -24.80 29.82 -13.32
C ASN A 251 -24.78 28.98 -14.62
N ASN A 252 -24.40 27.70 -14.55
CA ASN A 252 -24.13 26.81 -15.70
C ASN A 252 -23.00 27.30 -16.63
N ASP A 253 -22.16 28.23 -16.17
CA ASP A 253 -20.99 28.65 -16.91
C ASP A 253 -19.97 27.50 -16.96
N LEU A 254 -19.46 27.20 -18.16
CA LEU A 254 -18.46 26.16 -18.36
C LEU A 254 -17.11 26.66 -17.80
N ILE A 255 -16.54 25.89 -16.88
CA ILE A 255 -15.21 26.09 -16.33
C ILE A 255 -14.29 25.07 -17.00
N TYR A 256 -13.18 25.52 -17.60
CA TYR A 256 -12.15 24.63 -18.12
C TYR A 256 -10.74 25.19 -17.91
N GLY A 257 -9.77 24.31 -17.64
CA GLY A 257 -8.38 24.69 -17.35
C GLY A 257 -7.39 23.53 -17.51
N PHE A 258 -6.11 23.89 -17.62
CA PHE A 258 -4.94 23.01 -17.57
C PHE A 258 -4.05 23.43 -16.39
#